data_AF-A0A0N4TR07-F1
#
_entry.id   AF-A0A0N4TR07-F1
#
_cell.length_a   1.000
_cell.length_b   1.000
_cell.length_c   1.000
_cell.angle_alpha   90.00
_cell.angle_beta   90.00
_cell.angle_gamma   90.00
#
_symmetry.space_group_name_H-M   'P 1'
#
loop_
_entity.id
_entity.type
_entity.pdbx_description
1 polymer ?
#
loop_
_entity_poly.entity_id
_entity_poly.type
_entity_poly.pdbx_seq_one_letter_code
_entity_poly.pdbx_strand_id
1 'polypeptide(L)'
;MKKIDPNMMIKISSTTKLTRGIVFDENFANSVNSTDTISYSIRLSNTKRRYQPLLSTLLPWNTEIKFAVPIRIGPLHKFNPSGGNPGYWQEGFLTLQKAIDVAIQQYLSNTTNNSILMLQRFPYPSYKNVIIELGVYFLSTVVVFSFLINVVYITRTIVTEKETQMKVLFFLIKIKIRINFSNLQIKKDKI
;
A
#
# COMPACT_ATOMS: atom_id res chain seq x y z
N MET A 1 47.37 13.09 14.52
CA MET A 1 46.28 12.72 13.57
C MET A 1 46.10 13.87 12.59
N LYS A 2 46.16 13.60 11.29
CA LYS A 2 46.10 14.63 10.24
C LYS A 2 44.66 15.14 10.15
N LYS A 3 44.44 16.42 10.47
CA LYS A 3 43.13 17.07 10.37
C LYS A 3 42.73 17.05 8.89
N ILE A 4 41.66 16.34 8.57
CA ILE A 4 41.13 16.27 7.20
C ILE A 4 40.40 17.59 6.96
N ASP A 5 40.79 18.32 5.93
CA ASP A 5 40.20 19.63 5.63
C ASP A 5 38.70 19.48 5.34
N PRO A 6 37.83 20.31 5.95
CA PRO A 6 36.37 20.23 5.77
C PRO A 6 35.92 20.52 4.33
N ASN A 7 36.81 21.10 3.50
CA ASN A 7 36.57 21.40 2.08
C ASN A 7 37.27 20.42 1.13
N MET A 8 37.82 19.31 1.64
CA MET A 8 38.43 18.28 0.81
C MET A 8 37.34 17.47 0.10
N MET A 9 36.92 17.93 -1.08
CA MET A 9 36.10 17.15 -1.98
C MET A 9 36.95 15.98 -2.50
N ILE A 10 36.79 14.79 -1.92
CA ILE A 10 37.44 13.58 -2.42
C ILE A 10 36.92 13.38 -3.84
N LYS A 11 37.80 13.59 -4.83
CA LYS A 11 37.49 13.40 -6.25
C LYS A 11 37.49 11.90 -6.55
N ILE A 12 36.41 11.24 -6.14
CA ILE A 12 36.19 9.82 -6.39
C ILE A 12 36.06 9.64 -7.90
N SER A 13 36.85 8.75 -8.51
CA SER A 13 36.71 8.47 -9.94
C SER A 13 35.30 7.99 -10.21
N SER A 14 34.66 8.51 -11.27
CA SER A 14 33.27 8.20 -11.65
C SER A 14 33.01 6.71 -11.94
N THR A 15 34.05 5.88 -11.91
CA THR A 15 34.02 4.44 -12.21
C THR A 15 33.70 3.57 -10.99
N THR A 16 33.84 4.07 -9.75
CA THR A 16 33.55 3.26 -8.55
C THR A 16 32.09 3.46 -8.11
N LYS A 17 31.29 2.38 -8.16
CA LYS A 17 29.88 2.42 -7.74
C LYS A 17 29.77 2.54 -6.21
N LEU A 18 29.59 3.76 -5.72
CA LEU A 18 29.33 4.02 -4.31
C LEU A 18 27.93 3.52 -3.95
N THR A 19 27.88 2.55 -3.03
CA THR A 19 26.64 1.82 -2.73
C THR A 19 26.05 2.16 -1.36
N ARG A 20 26.88 2.70 -0.46
CA ARG A 20 26.57 2.96 0.94
C ARG A 20 27.42 4.14 1.42
N GLY A 21 26.85 4.98 2.27
CA GLY A 21 27.53 6.06 2.96
C GLY A 21 27.08 6.10 4.42
N ILE A 22 27.98 6.51 5.30
CA ILE A 22 27.73 6.71 6.72
C ILE A 22 28.04 8.17 7.01
N VAL A 23 27.10 8.85 7.63
CA VAL A 23 27.23 10.27 8.00
C VAL A 23 27.20 10.33 9.51
N PHE A 24 28.24 10.89 10.12
CA PHE A 24 28.29 11.16 11.56
C PHE A 24 27.88 12.60 11.84
N ASP A 25 27.41 12.85 13.06
CA ASP A 25 27.07 14.21 13.49
C ASP A 25 28.31 15.11 13.59
N GLU A 26 28.10 16.41 13.36
CA GLU A 26 29.17 17.41 13.34
C GLU A 26 29.91 17.52 14.68
N ASN A 27 29.20 17.34 15.80
CA ASN A 27 29.79 17.37 17.14
C ASN A 27 30.85 16.28 17.30
N PHE A 28 30.53 15.05 16.85
CA PHE A 28 31.47 13.94 16.88
C PHE A 28 32.62 14.14 15.88
N ALA A 29 32.31 14.67 14.69
CA ALA A 29 33.32 14.93 13.66
C ALA A 29 34.36 15.99 14.10
N ASN A 30 33.92 17.01 14.86
CA ASN A 30 34.77 18.10 15.32
C ASN A 30 35.57 17.76 16.59
N SER A 31 35.01 16.96 17.50
CA SER A 31 35.65 16.60 18.76
C SER A 31 35.42 15.13 19.13
N VAL A 32 36.29 14.28 18.60
CA VAL A 32 36.27 12.81 18.73
C VAL A 32 36.28 12.32 20.19
N ASN A 33 36.78 13.12 21.13
CA ASN A 33 36.97 12.73 22.54
C ASN A 33 35.96 13.31 23.53
N SER A 34 34.99 14.12 23.10
CA SER A 34 34.16 14.90 24.04
C SER A 34 32.74 14.36 24.27
N THR A 35 32.29 13.38 23.47
CA THR A 35 30.89 12.94 23.49
C THR A 35 30.78 11.43 23.69
N ASP A 36 30.18 11.03 24.80
CA ASP A 36 29.79 9.63 25.06
C ASP A 36 28.61 9.18 24.18
N THR A 37 27.89 10.14 23.58
CA THR A 37 26.76 9.90 22.68
C THR A 37 27.18 10.12 21.23
N ILE A 38 27.08 9.08 20.41
CA ILE A 38 27.45 9.10 18.98
C ILE A 38 26.21 8.84 18.14
N SER A 39 25.82 9.84 17.36
CA SER A 39 24.73 9.78 16.39
C SER A 39 25.28 9.59 14.98
N TYR A 40 24.63 8.70 14.22
CA TYR A 40 25.01 8.41 12.85
C TYR A 40 23.79 8.14 11.98
N SER A 41 23.94 8.39 10.68
CA SER A 41 22.93 8.15 9.66
C SER A 41 23.51 7.26 8.56
N ILE A 42 22.84 6.14 8.27
CA ILE A 42 23.22 5.24 7.17
C ILE A 42 22.42 5.63 5.92
N ARG A 43 23.13 5.90 4.82
CA ARG A 43 22.53 6.19 3.51
C ARG A 43 22.91 5.10 2.51
N LEU A 44 21.94 4.39 1.96
CA LEU A 44 22.18 3.43 0.87
C LEU A 44 21.70 4.02 -0.46
N SER A 45 22.28 3.50 -1.55
CA SER A 45 21.76 3.76 -2.88
C SER A 45 20.30 3.31 -2.97
N ASN A 46 19.49 4.10 -3.68
CA ASN A 46 18.06 3.88 -3.86
C ASN A 46 17.72 2.67 -4.77
N THR A 47 18.69 1.80 -5.07
CA THR A 47 18.53 0.66 -5.98
C THR A 47 18.49 -0.64 -5.20
N LYS A 48 17.43 -1.43 -5.40
CA LYS A 48 17.34 -2.79 -4.84
C LYS A 48 18.33 -3.69 -5.58
N ARG A 49 19.13 -4.45 -4.84
CA ARG A 49 20.21 -5.29 -5.38
C ARG A 49 19.97 -6.76 -5.16
N ARG A 50 19.40 -7.12 -4.01
CA ARG A 50 19.16 -8.52 -3.62
C ARG A 50 17.68 -8.82 -3.36
N TYR A 51 16.86 -7.79 -3.14
CA TYR A 51 15.42 -7.99 -3.04
C TYR A 51 14.76 -7.97 -4.43
N GLN A 52 14.35 -9.15 -4.91
CA GLN A 52 13.58 -9.29 -6.14
C GLN A 52 12.08 -9.42 -5.79
N PRO A 53 11.25 -8.40 -6.07
CA PRO A 53 9.80 -8.54 -5.92
C PRO A 53 9.24 -9.55 -6.95
N LEU A 54 8.15 -10.23 -6.58
CA LEU A 54 7.45 -11.20 -7.45
C LEU A 54 6.91 -10.55 -8.73
N LEU A 55 6.50 -9.27 -8.64
CA LEU A 55 6.17 -8.44 -9.78
C LEU A 55 7.41 -7.56 -10.05
N SER A 56 8.00 -7.67 -11.24
CA SER A 56 9.29 -7.08 -11.67
C SER A 56 9.33 -5.55 -11.74
N THR A 57 8.66 -4.86 -10.82
CA THR A 57 8.78 -3.41 -10.70
C THR A 57 10.11 -3.11 -10.01
N LEU A 58 11.01 -2.42 -10.71
CA LEU A 58 12.24 -1.80 -10.21
C LEU A 58 11.93 -0.66 -9.22
N LEU A 59 11.07 -0.94 -8.23
CA LEU A 59 10.70 0.03 -7.22
C LEU A 59 11.96 0.41 -6.43
N PRO A 60 12.18 1.70 -6.17
CA PRO A 60 13.29 2.17 -5.37
C PRO A 60 13.32 1.51 -3.99
N TRP A 61 14.51 1.43 -3.40
CA TRP A 61 14.64 1.05 -1.99
C TRP A 61 14.15 2.21 -1.11
N ASN A 62 12.85 2.20 -0.78
CA ASN A 62 12.22 3.25 0.03
C ASN A 62 11.99 2.77 1.48
N THR A 63 12.42 3.60 2.45
CA THR A 63 12.26 3.39 3.89
C THR A 63 11.37 4.44 4.58
N GLU A 64 10.71 5.32 3.82
CA GLU A 64 9.77 6.32 4.36
C GLU A 64 8.59 5.68 5.08
N ILE A 65 8.12 4.54 4.56
CA ILE A 65 7.01 3.78 5.13
C ILE A 65 7.52 2.97 6.32
N LYS A 66 7.18 3.43 7.53
CA LYS A 66 7.57 2.78 8.80
C LYS A 66 6.77 1.50 9.08
N PHE A 67 5.51 1.46 8.66
CA PHE A 67 4.60 0.35 8.90
C PHE A 67 3.96 -0.11 7.60
N ALA A 68 3.98 -1.42 7.36
CA ALA A 68 3.27 -2.00 6.23
C ALA A 68 1.76 -1.95 6.51
N VAL A 69 0.98 -1.56 5.50
CA VAL A 69 -0.48 -1.65 5.52
C VAL A 69 -0.87 -3.08 5.14
N PRO A 70 -1.41 -3.90 6.06
CA PRO A 70 -1.80 -5.26 5.73
C PRO A 70 -3.04 -5.22 4.85
N ILE A 71 -2.90 -5.65 3.59
CA ILE A 71 -4.05 -5.82 2.67
C ILE A 71 -4.78 -7.13 2.97
N ARG A 72 -4.11 -8.09 3.63
CA ARG A 72 -4.65 -9.42 3.93
C ARG A 72 -4.30 -9.88 5.34
N ILE A 73 -5.15 -10.69 5.95
CA ILE A 73 -4.90 -11.34 7.24
C ILE A 73 -3.84 -12.41 7.02
N GLY A 74 -2.82 -12.40 7.86
CA GLY A 74 -1.67 -13.30 7.76
C GLY A 74 -0.33 -12.58 7.93
N PRO A 75 0.78 -13.35 7.96
CA PRO A 75 2.11 -12.78 8.03
C PRO A 75 2.45 -12.05 6.73
N LEU A 76 2.95 -10.81 6.86
CA LEU A 76 3.53 -10.06 5.75
C LEU A 76 4.64 -10.91 5.10
N HIS A 77 4.57 -11.09 3.78
CA HIS A 77 5.50 -11.93 3.03
C HIS A 77 5.74 -13.31 3.66
N LYS A 78 4.72 -14.18 3.66
CA LYS A 78 4.75 -15.56 4.20
C LYS A 78 6.00 -16.36 3.84
N PHE A 79 6.43 -16.31 2.58
CA PHE A 79 7.55 -17.12 2.07
C PHE A 79 8.93 -16.51 2.35
N ASN A 80 9.01 -15.27 2.84
CA ASN A 80 10.28 -14.58 3.03
C ASN A 80 10.64 -14.52 4.52
N PRO A 81 11.65 -15.29 4.98
CA PRO A 81 12.06 -15.29 6.39
C PRO A 81 12.67 -13.95 6.83
N SER A 82 13.17 -13.13 5.90
CA SER A 82 13.85 -11.86 6.21
C SER A 82 12.91 -10.65 6.29
N GLY A 83 11.59 -10.85 6.30
CA GLY A 83 10.61 -9.77 6.52
C GLY A 83 10.10 -9.06 5.26
N GLY A 84 10.60 -9.40 4.07
CA GLY A 84 10.07 -8.88 2.81
C GLY A 84 10.48 -7.45 2.48
N ASN A 85 9.67 -6.71 1.71
CA ASN A 85 9.99 -5.34 1.28
C ASN A 85 9.96 -4.37 2.48
N PRO A 86 10.92 -3.42 2.63
CA PRO A 86 11.96 -3.00 1.69
C PRO A 86 13.26 -3.82 1.72
N GLY A 87 13.33 -4.90 2.49
CA GLY A 87 14.45 -5.85 2.45
C GLY A 87 15.69 -5.38 3.23
N TYR A 88 15.51 -4.86 4.45
CA TYR A 88 16.60 -4.35 5.29
C TYR A 88 17.76 -5.34 5.49
N TRP A 89 17.45 -6.64 5.64
CA TRP A 89 18.46 -7.68 5.73
C TRP A 89 19.11 -7.98 4.37
N GLN A 90 18.30 -8.21 3.32
CA GLN A 90 18.82 -8.55 1.99
C GLN A 90 19.69 -7.43 1.39
N GLU A 91 19.31 -6.17 1.61
CA GLU A 91 20.09 -5.02 1.19
C GLU A 91 21.28 -4.74 2.12
N GLY A 92 21.44 -5.49 3.20
CA GLY A 92 22.56 -5.39 4.15
C GLY A 92 22.55 -4.12 4.98
N PHE A 93 21.39 -3.45 5.13
CA PHE A 93 21.27 -2.31 6.04
C PHE A 93 21.54 -2.76 7.48
N LEU A 94 20.89 -3.85 7.91
CA LEU A 94 21.04 -4.39 9.28
C LEU A 94 22.45 -4.87 9.58
N THR A 95 23.14 -5.46 8.59
CA THR A 95 24.53 -5.90 8.76
C THR A 95 25.47 -4.71 8.93
N LEU A 96 25.23 -3.63 8.18
CA LEU A 96 26.01 -2.40 8.30
C LEU A 96 25.76 -1.72 9.64
N GLN A 97 24.49 -1.65 10.07
CA GLN A 97 24.09 -1.13 11.37
C GLN A 97 24.80 -1.87 12.50
N LYS A 98 24.74 -3.22 12.52
CA LYS A 98 25.43 -4.03 13.52
C LYS A 98 26.95 -3.81 13.50
N ALA A 99 27.57 -3.71 12.33
CA ALA A 99 29.00 -3.49 12.21
C ALA A 99 29.41 -2.12 12.80
N ILE A 100 28.62 -1.07 12.54
CA ILE A 100 28.83 0.27 13.10
C ILE A 100 28.63 0.25 14.62
N ASP A 101 27.56 -0.36 15.11
CA ASP A 101 27.27 -0.43 16.54
C ASP A 101 28.37 -1.17 17.31
N VAL A 102 28.90 -2.26 16.75
CA VAL A 102 30.04 -2.98 17.34
C VAL A 102 31.29 -2.12 17.32
N ALA A 103 31.57 -1.40 16.23
CA ALA A 103 32.73 -0.50 16.15
C ALA A 103 32.63 0.66 17.14
N ILE A 104 31.44 1.25 17.30
CA ILE A 104 31.17 2.31 18.28
C ILE A 104 31.32 1.76 19.71
N GLN A 105 30.78 0.57 19.99
CA GLN A 105 30.92 -0.05 21.30
C GLN A 105 32.38 -0.34 21.64
N GLN A 106 33.15 -0.86 20.67
CA GLN A 106 34.59 -1.07 20.82
C GLN A 106 35.32 0.24 21.09
N TYR A 107 34.95 1.31 20.39
CA TYR A 107 35.51 2.64 20.56
C TYR A 107 35.25 3.22 21.96
N LEU A 108 34.01 3.12 22.45
CA LEU A 108 33.63 3.69 23.75
C LEU A 108 34.12 2.85 24.93
N SER A 109 34.06 1.52 24.83
CA SER A 109 34.35 0.61 25.95
C SER A 109 35.76 0.03 25.92
N ASN A 110 36.59 0.32 24.90
CA ASN A 110 37.91 -0.27 24.67
C ASN A 110 37.96 -1.81 24.78
N THR A 111 36.82 -2.47 24.59
CA THR A 111 36.65 -3.91 24.77
C THR A 111 36.00 -4.52 23.54
N THR A 112 36.55 -5.64 23.07
CA THR A 112 36.06 -6.35 21.90
C THR A 112 35.05 -7.42 22.31
N ASN A 113 33.79 -7.03 22.46
CA ASN A 113 32.70 -7.97 22.69
C ASN A 113 32.10 -8.45 21.37
N ASN A 114 32.55 -9.61 20.89
CA ASN A 114 31.94 -10.29 19.75
C ASN A 114 30.68 -11.06 20.18
N SER A 115 29.60 -10.31 20.43
CA SER A 115 28.29 -10.91 20.69
C SER A 115 27.66 -11.43 19.40
N ILE A 116 27.30 -12.72 19.38
CA ILE A 116 26.51 -13.31 18.30
C ILE A 116 25.10 -12.73 18.37
N LEU A 117 24.70 -11.99 17.33
CA LEU A 117 23.35 -11.45 17.21
C LEU A 117 22.58 -12.24 16.15
N MET A 118 21.45 -12.82 16.56
CA MET A 118 20.53 -13.51 15.66
C MET A 118 19.24 -12.71 15.52
N LEU A 119 18.69 -12.70 14.31
CA LEU A 119 17.43 -12.05 13.99
C LEU A 119 16.37 -13.11 13.72
N GLN A 120 15.25 -13.02 14.42
CA GLN A 120 14.10 -13.90 14.22
C GLN A 120 12.82 -13.07 14.13
N ARG A 121 11.92 -13.47 13.22
CA ARG A 121 10.60 -12.86 13.11
C ARG A 121 9.73 -13.27 14.30
N PHE A 122 8.89 -12.35 14.75
CA PHE A 122 7.85 -12.70 15.71
C PHE A 122 6.94 -13.78 15.13
N PRO A 123 6.59 -14.81 15.92
CA PRO A 123 5.67 -15.84 15.49
C PRO A 123 4.30 -15.23 15.20
N TYR A 124 3.66 -15.66 14.12
CA TYR A 124 2.31 -15.25 13.75
C TYR A 124 1.32 -16.34 14.18
N PRO A 125 0.15 -15.99 14.75
CA PRO A 125 -0.86 -16.98 15.13
C PRO A 125 -1.38 -17.77 13.93
N SER A 126 -2.06 -18.89 14.18
CA SER A 126 -2.67 -19.68 13.11
C SER A 126 -3.67 -18.84 12.31
N TYR A 127 -3.56 -18.86 10.98
CA TYR A 127 -4.42 -18.12 10.05
C TYR A 127 -5.02 -19.08 9.02
N LYS A 128 -6.27 -18.84 8.64
CA LYS A 128 -7.00 -19.61 7.63
C LYS A 128 -6.98 -18.89 6.27
N ASN A 129 -7.36 -19.63 5.23
CA ASN A 129 -7.19 -19.22 3.84
C ASN A 129 -7.84 -17.86 3.49
N VAL A 130 -7.10 -17.15 2.65
CA VAL A 130 -7.25 -15.76 2.21
C VAL A 130 -8.49 -15.45 1.35
N ILE A 131 -9.19 -16.49 0.86
CA ILE A 131 -10.24 -16.34 -0.15
C ILE A 131 -11.42 -15.48 0.36
N ILE A 132 -11.77 -15.57 1.64
CA ILE A 132 -12.92 -14.86 2.21
C ILE A 132 -12.70 -13.34 2.16
N GLU A 133 -11.51 -12.86 2.50
CA GLU A 133 -11.21 -11.42 2.52
C GLU A 133 -11.25 -10.80 1.12
N LEU A 134 -10.68 -11.51 0.14
CA LEU A 134 -10.71 -11.06 -1.25
C LEU A 134 -12.16 -11.00 -1.73
N GLY A 135 -12.98 -11.98 -1.33
CA GLY A 135 -14.42 -11.99 -1.58
C GLY A 135 -15.14 -10.78 -0.97
N VAL A 136 -14.85 -10.43 0.29
CA VAL A 136 -15.43 -9.25 0.96
C VAL A 136 -15.03 -7.95 0.25
N TYR A 137 -13.77 -7.83 -0.18
CA TYR A 137 -13.28 -6.65 -0.91
C TYR A 137 -14.01 -6.48 -2.25
N PHE A 138 -14.22 -7.56 -3.01
CA PHE A 138 -14.92 -7.51 -4.29
C PHE A 138 -16.45 -7.54 -4.17
N LEU A 139 -17.01 -7.78 -2.98
CA LEU A 139 -18.44 -7.91 -2.76
C LEU A 139 -19.22 -6.69 -3.25
N SER A 140 -18.74 -5.47 -2.93
CA SER A 140 -19.39 -4.23 -3.37
C SER A 140 -19.43 -4.13 -4.91
N THR A 141 -18.35 -4.53 -5.57
CA THR A 141 -18.28 -4.53 -7.04
C THR A 141 -19.25 -5.53 -7.65
N VAL A 142 -19.33 -6.75 -7.11
CA VAL A 142 -20.27 -7.78 -7.56
C VAL A 142 -21.73 -7.32 -7.42
N VAL A 143 -22.05 -6.64 -6.32
CA VAL A 143 -23.40 -6.08 -6.10
C VAL A 143 -23.73 -4.99 -7.12
N VAL A 144 -22.80 -4.09 -7.45
CA VAL A 144 -23.04 -3.08 -8.48
C VAL A 144 -23.30 -3.73 -9.84
N PHE A 145 -22.49 -4.73 -10.21
CA PHE A 145 -22.67 -5.45 -11.48
C PHE A 145 -23.99 -6.24 -11.53
N SER A 146 -24.46 -6.81 -10.41
CA SER A 146 -25.73 -7.54 -10.39
C SER A 146 -26.94 -6.64 -10.67
N PHE A 147 -26.90 -5.38 -10.24
CA PHE A 147 -27.97 -4.41 -10.52
C PHE A 147 -27.84 -3.72 -11.89
N LEU A 148 -26.68 -3.79 -12.54
CA LEU A 148 -26.42 -3.07 -13.79
C LEU A 148 -27.41 -3.46 -14.89
N ILE A 149 -27.69 -4.75 -15.07
CA ILE A 149 -28.66 -5.23 -16.07
C ILE A 149 -30.09 -4.78 -15.74
N ASN A 150 -30.45 -4.74 -14.45
CA ASN A 150 -31.77 -4.29 -14.02
C ASN A 150 -31.97 -2.79 -14.34
N VAL A 151 -30.96 -1.96 -14.07
CA VAL A 151 -31.01 -0.54 -14.41
C VAL A 151 -31.16 -0.34 -15.91
N VAL A 152 -30.37 -1.05 -16.73
CA VAL A 152 -30.47 -0.96 -18.21
C VAL A 152 -31.84 -1.42 -18.72
N TYR A 153 -32.40 -2.46 -18.13
CA TYR A 153 -33.72 -2.95 -18.52
C TYR A 153 -34.82 -1.94 -18.17
N ILE A 154 -34.79 -1.38 -16.96
CA ILE A 154 -35.77 -0.38 -16.49
C ILE A 154 -35.67 0.90 -17.31
N THR A 155 -34.46 1.39 -17.61
CA THR A 155 -34.30 2.60 -18.44
C THR A 155 -34.82 2.35 -19.85
N ARG A 156 -34.55 1.19 -20.45
CA ARG A 156 -35.12 0.82 -21.75
C ARG A 156 -36.65 0.81 -21.72
N THR A 157 -37.27 0.17 -20.73
CA THR A 157 -38.74 0.11 -20.66
C THR A 157 -39.34 1.50 -20.47
N ILE A 158 -38.75 2.34 -19.60
CA ILE A 158 -39.19 3.73 -19.42
C ILE A 158 -39.07 4.52 -20.73
N VAL A 159 -37.96 4.40 -21.46
CA VAL A 159 -37.78 5.10 -22.74
C VAL A 159 -38.82 4.62 -23.75
N THR A 160 -39.02 3.32 -23.90
CA THR A 160 -40.03 2.78 -24.82
C THR A 160 -41.45 3.21 -24.44
N GLU A 161 -41.77 3.28 -23.15
CA GLU A 161 -43.06 3.77 -22.65
C GLU A 161 -43.25 5.27 -22.95
N LYS A 162 -42.17 6.05 -22.86
CA LYS A 162 -42.17 7.49 -23.17
C LYS A 162 -42.33 7.75 -24.66
N GLU A 163 -41.64 7.00 -25.52
CA GLU A 163 -41.73 7.11 -26.98
C GLU A 163 -43.12 6.72 -27.50
N THR A 164 -43.65 5.60 -27.01
CA THR A 164 -44.99 5.12 -27.37
C THR A 164 -46.11 5.89 -26.67
N GLN A 165 -45.77 6.76 -25.71
CA GLN A 165 -46.70 7.49 -24.86
C GLN A 165 -47.79 6.59 -24.25
N MET A 166 -47.44 5.33 -23.92
CA MET A 166 -48.41 4.33 -23.44
C MET A 166 -49.19 4.81 -22.20
N LYS A 167 -48.57 5.60 -21.32
CA LYS A 167 -49.24 6.23 -20.17
C LYS A 167 -50.38 7.15 -20.59
N VAL A 168 -50.21 7.92 -21.65
CA VAL A 168 -51.24 8.82 -22.20
C VAL A 168 -52.36 8.01 -22.83
N LEU A 169 -52.02 6.99 -23.63
CA LEU A 169 -53.01 6.10 -24.23
C LEU A 169 -53.90 5.42 -23.17
N PHE A 170 -53.28 4.86 -22.12
CA PHE A 170 -54.01 4.25 -21.01
C PHE A 170 -54.92 5.26 -20.29
N PHE A 171 -54.44 6.49 -20.10
CA PHE A 171 -55.23 7.56 -19.52
C PHE A 171 -56.45 7.93 -20.39
N LEU A 172 -56.27 8.05 -21.70
CA LEU A 172 -57.38 8.32 -22.63
C LEU A 172 -58.42 7.20 -22.65
N ILE A 173 -57.97 5.93 -22.67
CA ILE A 173 -58.86 4.77 -22.60
C ILE A 173 -59.66 4.80 -21.30
N LYS A 174 -59.01 5.05 -20.16
CA LYS A 174 -59.66 5.15 -18.86
C LYS A 174 -60.74 6.25 -18.83
N ILE A 175 -60.46 7.41 -19.43
CA ILE A 175 -61.45 8.49 -19.56
C ILE A 175 -62.62 8.06 -20.45
N LYS A 176 -62.35 7.45 -21.61
CA LYS A 176 -63.38 7.01 -22.56
C LYS A 176 -64.34 6.01 -21.92
N ILE A 177 -63.81 5.03 -21.18
CA ILE A 177 -64.61 4.05 -20.42
C ILE A 177 -65.48 4.75 -19.39
N ARG A 178 -64.92 5.70 -18.62
CA ARG A 178 -65.65 6.44 -17.60
C ARG A 178 -66.82 7.24 -18.18
N ILE A 179 -66.60 7.95 -19.29
CA ILE A 179 -67.66 8.70 -19.98
C ILE A 179 -68.77 7.76 -20.48
N ASN A 180 -68.39 6.63 -21.08
CA ASN A 180 -69.37 5.66 -21.58
C ASN A 180 -70.23 5.10 -20.43
N PHE A 181 -69.61 4.78 -19.31
CA PHE A 181 -70.34 4.31 -18.12
C PHE A 181 -71.31 5.38 -17.58
N SER A 182 -70.89 6.63 -17.48
CA SER A 182 -71.76 7.74 -17.07
C SER A 182 -72.93 7.94 -18.03
N ASN A 183 -72.71 7.86 -19.34
CA ASN A 183 -73.78 7.97 -20.34
C ASN A 183 -74.78 6.81 -20.26
N LEU A 184 -74.31 5.59 -19.96
CA LEU A 184 -75.17 4.43 -19.74
C LEU A 184 -76.02 4.57 -18.48
N GLN A 185 -75.48 5.16 -17.40
CA GLN A 185 -76.27 5.47 -16.20
C GLN A 185 -77.34 6.52 -16.50
N ILE A 186 -76.99 7.63 -17.13
CA ILE A 186 -77.95 8.68 -17.52
C ILE A 186 -79.07 8.12 -18.41
N LYS A 187 -78.74 7.18 -19.31
CA LYS A 187 -79.75 6.53 -20.17
C LYS A 187 -80.65 5.56 -19.40
N LYS A 188 -80.16 4.93 -18.32
CA LYS A 188 -80.97 4.09 -17.43
C LYS A 188 -81.89 4.93 -16.54
N ASP A 189 -81.43 6.09 -16.07
CA ASP A 189 -82.22 6.99 -15.20
C ASP A 189 -83.34 7.75 -15.95
N LYS A 190 -83.34 7.67 -17.30
CA LYS A 190 -84.33 8.32 -18.18
C LYS A 190 -85.45 7.38 -18.67
N ILE A 191 -85.43 6.12 -18.23
CA ILE A 191 -86.46 5.09 -18.47
C ILE A 191 -87.17 4.86 -17.15
#